data_AF-A0A4W3GGS5-F1
#
_entry.id   AF-A0A4W3GGS5-F1
#
_cell.length_a   1.000
_cell.length_b   1.000
_cell.length_c   1.000
_cell.angle_alpha   90.00
_cell.angle_beta   90.00
_cell.angle_gamma   90.00
#
_symmetry.space_group_name_H-M   'P 1'
#
loop_
_entity.id
_entity.type
_entity.pdbx_description
1 polymer ?
#
loop_
_entity_poly.entity_id
_entity_poly.type
_entity_poly.pdbx_seq_one_letter_code
_entity_poly.pdbx_strand_id
1 'polypeptide(L)'
;FQELENKSHAWHKNVQELQKQISQLTNENQQLVNQLIGSQTQEDSLSKKEREVMLKLKEVVDRQRDELRAKDHEIYRKNDDVEALQQQLDRVLKVNNDLRHKNSVMQAQMKSVLEKKAELEVALQERNKEIDQVRSTLTQIQAEQSSAVTKSVLKVPDIDLSDKIIVDLKDPNRPCFTKQEMRQILHERNELKTNLFLVQEELTYYQREILNDEKCPVFFMETIKTAMQKQRKKVKAKMLGIPESMCSSDEEEKDNLVLPCFPQDEMDSKPRESKIRTMFGFLYRKNNSKASVNSTSPAGVWEVIEKNEVNLSREECSQTKE
;
A
#
# COMPACT_ATOMS: atom_id res chain seq x y z
N PHE A 1 26.57 53.85 -117.28
CA PHE A 1 26.64 54.74 -116.11
C PHE A 1 25.45 54.54 -115.16
N GLN A 2 24.19 54.64 -115.62
CA GLN A 2 22.99 54.50 -114.76
C GLN A 2 22.82 53.15 -114.05
N GLU A 3 23.19 52.03 -114.69
CA GLU A 3 23.15 50.71 -114.04
C GLU A 3 24.18 50.54 -112.91
N LEU A 4 25.35 51.17 -113.04
CA LEU A 4 26.39 51.16 -112.01
C LEU A 4 25.95 51.99 -110.79
N GLU A 5 25.26 53.10 -111.04
CA GLU A 5 24.68 53.96 -110.01
C GLU A 5 23.55 53.26 -109.25
N ASN A 6 22.66 52.56 -109.95
CA ASN A 6 21.61 51.73 -109.33
C ASN A 6 22.20 50.60 -108.48
N LYS A 7 23.26 49.93 -108.97
CA LYS A 7 23.98 48.92 -108.18
C LYS A 7 24.62 49.56 -106.95
N SER A 8 25.28 50.71 -107.08
CA SER A 8 25.87 51.45 -105.97
C SER A 8 24.83 51.80 -104.89
N HIS A 9 23.66 52.30 -105.27
CA HIS A 9 22.57 52.59 -104.34
C HIS A 9 22.02 51.34 -103.64
N ALA A 10 21.87 50.22 -104.38
CA ALA A 10 21.44 48.95 -103.78
C ALA A 10 22.47 48.43 -102.77
N TRP A 11 23.78 48.52 -103.07
CA TRP A 11 24.84 48.18 -102.13
C TRP A 11 24.82 49.07 -100.90
N HIS A 12 24.68 50.38 -101.07
CA HIS A 12 24.61 51.32 -99.95
C HIS A 12 23.41 51.03 -99.04
N LYS A 13 22.23 50.75 -99.61
CA LYS A 13 21.03 50.38 -98.86
C LYS A 13 21.22 49.07 -98.09
N ASN A 14 21.83 48.06 -98.72
CA ASN A 14 22.13 46.79 -98.06
C ASN A 14 23.12 46.96 -96.90
N VAL A 15 24.15 47.80 -97.07
CA VAL A 15 25.12 48.12 -96.01
C VAL A 15 24.43 48.86 -94.85
N GLN A 16 23.54 49.81 -95.14
CA GLN A 16 22.78 50.52 -94.10
C GLN A 16 21.84 49.59 -93.32
N GLU A 17 21.16 48.66 -94.01
CA GLU A 17 20.29 47.68 -93.35
C GLU A 17 21.08 46.71 -92.47
N LEU A 18 22.22 46.22 -92.95
CA LEU A 18 23.14 45.41 -92.14
C LEU A 18 23.68 46.20 -90.94
N GLN A 19 24.02 47.48 -91.10
CA GLN A 19 24.44 48.33 -89.98
C GLN A 19 23.33 48.51 -88.93
N LYS A 20 22.07 48.66 -89.37
CA LYS A 20 20.92 48.74 -88.46
C LYS A 20 20.72 47.43 -87.71
N GLN A 21 20.82 46.29 -88.38
CA GLN A 21 20.72 44.97 -87.76
C GLN A 21 21.86 44.72 -86.76
N ILE A 22 23.10 45.08 -87.09
CA ILE A 22 24.24 45.00 -86.17
C ILE A 22 23.98 45.87 -84.93
N SER A 23 23.48 47.10 -85.11
CA SER A 23 23.19 48.00 -83.99
C SER A 23 22.07 47.45 -83.10
N GLN A 24 21.02 46.89 -83.69
CA GLN A 24 19.94 46.25 -82.95
C GLN A 24 20.45 45.02 -82.15
N LEU A 25 21.16 44.11 -82.80
CA LEU A 25 21.74 42.93 -82.14
C LEU A 25 22.75 43.32 -81.06
N THR A 26 23.50 44.40 -81.26
CA THR A 26 24.43 44.93 -80.24
C THR A 26 23.67 45.42 -79.01
N ASN A 27 22.58 46.16 -79.21
CA ASN A 27 21.72 46.63 -78.12
C ASN A 27 21.04 45.45 -77.40
N GLU A 28 20.51 44.47 -78.16
CA GLU A 28 19.88 43.27 -77.59
C GLU A 28 20.89 42.45 -76.79
N ASN A 29 22.10 42.21 -77.33
CA ASN A 29 23.17 41.54 -76.59
C ASN A 29 23.55 42.31 -75.32
N GLN A 30 23.63 43.64 -75.37
CA GLN A 30 23.91 44.45 -74.18
C GLN A 30 22.80 44.32 -73.13
N GLN A 31 21.52 44.29 -73.55
CA GLN A 31 20.40 44.06 -72.65
C GLN A 31 20.44 42.66 -72.03
N LEU A 32 20.71 41.62 -72.82
CA LEU A 32 20.84 40.24 -72.34
C LEU A 32 22.01 40.09 -71.35
N VAL A 33 23.15 40.72 -71.64
CA VAL A 33 24.29 40.75 -70.72
C VAL A 33 23.92 41.44 -69.41
N ASN A 34 23.24 42.60 -69.47
CA ASN A 34 22.80 43.30 -68.27
C ASN A 34 21.77 42.48 -67.45
N GLN A 35 20.86 41.78 -68.13
CA GLN A 35 19.90 40.88 -67.47
C GLN A 35 20.62 39.69 -66.81
N LEU A 36 21.59 39.08 -67.48
CA LEU A 36 22.38 37.98 -66.94
C LEU A 36 23.18 38.41 -65.69
N ILE A 37 23.81 39.59 -65.74
CA ILE A 37 24.51 40.17 -64.58
C ILE A 37 23.51 40.42 -63.44
N GLY A 38 22.34 40.98 -63.74
CA GLY A 38 21.27 41.19 -62.76
C GLY A 38 20.85 39.88 -62.07
N SER A 39 20.53 38.85 -62.85
CA SER A 39 20.18 37.52 -62.33
C SER A 39 21.29 36.91 -61.49
N GLN A 40 22.55 36.97 -61.95
CA GLN A 40 23.70 36.45 -61.19
C GLN A 40 23.85 37.16 -59.83
N THR A 41 23.73 38.49 -59.79
CA THR A 41 23.82 39.24 -58.53
C THR A 41 22.68 38.92 -57.56
N GLN A 42 21.48 38.66 -58.09
CA GLN A 42 20.33 38.25 -57.30
C GLN A 42 20.53 36.85 -56.72
N GLU A 43 21.00 35.89 -57.52
CA GLU A 43 21.35 34.54 -57.05
C GLU A 43 22.42 34.58 -55.96
N ASP A 44 23.50 35.34 -56.16
CA ASP A 44 24.57 35.51 -55.15
C ASP A 44 24.03 36.10 -53.83
N SER A 45 23.08 37.03 -53.92
CA SER A 45 22.41 37.62 -52.75
C SER A 45 21.55 36.60 -52.01
N LEU A 46 20.83 35.75 -52.74
CA LEU A 46 20.02 34.66 -52.16
C LEU A 46 20.92 33.61 -51.50
N SER A 47 21.97 33.15 -52.18
CA SER A 47 22.92 32.19 -51.60
C SER A 47 23.61 32.71 -50.34
N LYS A 48 23.88 34.03 -50.25
CA LYS A 48 24.39 34.65 -49.01
C LYS A 48 23.38 34.56 -47.87
N LYS A 49 22.10 34.85 -48.13
CA LYS A 49 21.02 34.74 -47.13
C LYS A 49 20.83 33.29 -46.67
N GLU A 50 20.85 32.33 -47.59
CA GLU A 50 20.76 30.90 -47.27
C GLU A 50 21.93 30.46 -46.38
N ARG A 51 23.15 30.91 -46.68
CA ARG A 51 24.32 30.64 -45.85
C ARG A 51 24.19 31.24 -44.45
N GLU A 52 23.67 32.45 -44.33
CA GLU A 52 23.41 33.09 -43.03
C GLU A 52 22.38 32.29 -42.21
N VAL A 53 21.28 31.86 -42.85
CA VAL A 53 20.27 31.01 -42.21
C VAL A 53 20.89 29.68 -41.77
N MET A 54 21.71 29.05 -42.62
CA MET A 54 22.39 27.80 -42.30
C MET A 54 23.33 27.95 -41.09
N LEU A 55 24.08 29.06 -40.99
CA LEU A 55 24.93 29.33 -39.84
C LEU A 55 24.11 29.49 -38.56
N LYS A 56 23.01 30.25 -38.59
CA LYS A 56 22.11 30.40 -37.44
C LYS A 56 21.49 29.07 -37.02
N LEU A 57 21.06 28.25 -37.98
CA LEU A 57 20.54 26.90 -37.70
C LEU A 57 21.62 26.02 -37.08
N LYS A 58 22.85 26.06 -37.59
CA LYS A 58 23.97 25.32 -37.02
C LYS A 58 24.23 25.75 -35.57
N GLU A 59 24.26 27.05 -35.28
CA GLU A 59 24.43 27.56 -33.90
C GLU A 59 23.34 27.07 -32.95
N VAL A 60 22.09 27.06 -33.39
CA VAL A 60 20.97 26.54 -32.58
C VAL A 60 21.11 25.04 -32.35
N VAL A 61 21.46 24.27 -33.39
CA VAL A 61 21.67 22.81 -33.27
C VAL A 61 22.85 22.50 -32.34
N ASP A 62 23.95 23.22 -32.45
CA ASP A 62 25.12 23.02 -31.59
C ASP A 62 24.79 23.38 -30.14
N ARG A 63 24.02 24.46 -29.89
CA ARG A 63 23.52 24.80 -28.55
C ARG A 63 22.60 23.71 -28.00
N GLN A 64 21.66 23.21 -28.79
CA GLN A 64 20.76 22.13 -28.37
C GLN A 64 21.52 20.84 -28.05
N ARG A 65 22.59 20.53 -28.79
CA ARG A 65 23.47 19.39 -28.48
C ARG A 65 24.17 19.57 -27.15
N ASP A 66 24.68 20.76 -26.87
CA ASP A 66 25.34 21.05 -25.59
C ASP A 66 24.34 21.04 -24.42
N GLU A 67 23.12 21.54 -24.64
CA GLU A 67 22.03 21.44 -23.66
C GLU A 67 21.66 19.98 -23.38
N LEU A 68 21.54 19.13 -24.42
CA LEU A 68 21.30 17.69 -24.26
C LEU A 68 22.41 17.03 -23.45
N ARG A 69 23.68 17.28 -23.78
CA ARG A 69 24.83 16.74 -23.02
C ARG A 69 24.81 17.20 -21.55
N ALA A 70 24.50 18.48 -21.31
CA ALA A 70 24.40 19.01 -19.95
C ALA A 70 23.26 18.34 -19.17
N LYS A 71 22.12 18.10 -19.81
CA LYS A 71 20.97 17.40 -19.23
C LYS A 71 21.28 15.92 -18.97
N ASP A 72 21.97 15.24 -19.86
CA ASP A 72 22.43 13.86 -19.65
C ASP A 72 23.35 13.75 -18.43
N HIS A 73 24.29 14.69 -18.28
CA HIS A 73 25.14 14.76 -17.08
C HIS A 73 24.36 15.10 -15.80
N GLU A 74 23.31 15.91 -15.89
CA GLU A 74 22.41 16.18 -14.76
C GLU A 74 21.64 14.92 -14.35
N ILE A 75 21.11 14.17 -15.33
CA ILE A 75 20.41 12.89 -15.11
C ILE A 75 21.34 11.87 -14.46
N TYR A 76 22.57 11.74 -14.96
CA TYR A 76 23.56 10.82 -14.39
C TYR A 76 23.84 11.13 -12.91
N ARG A 77 24.10 12.40 -12.57
CA ARG A 77 24.31 12.80 -11.16
C ARG A 77 23.11 12.51 -10.28
N LYS A 78 21.89 12.79 -10.76
CA LYS A 78 20.66 12.46 -10.01
C LYS A 78 20.49 10.95 -9.84
N ASN A 79 20.90 10.15 -10.81
CA ASN A 79 20.86 8.69 -10.70
C ASN A 79 21.85 8.19 -9.63
N ASP A 80 23.08 8.73 -9.60
CA ASP A 80 24.05 8.41 -8.54
C ASP A 80 23.52 8.76 -7.14
N ASP A 81 22.86 9.91 -6.99
CA ASP A 81 22.23 10.32 -5.73
C ASP A 81 21.10 9.36 -5.33
N VAL A 82 20.26 8.94 -6.28
CA VAL A 82 19.19 7.96 -6.05
C VAL A 82 19.77 6.61 -5.62
N GLU A 83 20.84 6.14 -6.26
CA GLU A 83 21.52 4.90 -5.88
C GLU A 83 22.12 4.99 -4.47
N ALA A 84 22.73 6.13 -4.11
CA ALA A 84 23.27 6.36 -2.78
C ALA A 84 22.18 6.35 -1.70
N LEU A 85 21.04 7.00 -1.97
CA LEU A 85 19.87 7.02 -1.08
C LEU A 85 19.24 5.62 -0.96
N GLN A 86 19.17 4.86 -2.05
CA GLN A 86 18.68 3.48 -2.03
C GLN A 86 19.56 2.60 -1.13
N GLN A 87 20.89 2.70 -1.24
CA GLN A 87 21.80 1.98 -0.36
C GLN A 87 21.65 2.39 1.11
N GLN A 88 21.36 3.67 1.39
CA GLN A 88 21.10 4.11 2.76
C GLN A 88 19.80 3.53 3.31
N LEU A 89 18.74 3.50 2.49
CA LEU A 89 17.47 2.88 2.84
C LEU A 89 17.66 1.39 3.17
N ASP A 90 18.38 0.65 2.34
CA ASP A 90 18.66 -0.77 2.56
C ASP A 90 19.42 -1.03 3.87
N ARG A 91 20.42 -0.18 4.18
CA ARG A 91 21.14 -0.23 5.47
C ARG A 91 20.21 0.01 6.66
N VAL A 92 19.32 1.00 6.57
CA VAL A 92 18.36 1.32 7.65
C VAL A 92 17.33 0.22 7.81
N LEU A 93 16.79 -0.33 6.72
CA LEU A 93 15.86 -1.46 6.75
C LEU A 93 16.48 -2.68 7.43
N LYS A 94 17.75 -2.97 7.13
CA LYS A 94 18.50 -4.05 7.80
C LYS A 94 18.57 -3.84 9.32
N VAL A 95 19.01 -2.64 9.75
CA VAL A 95 19.08 -2.31 11.19
C VAL A 95 17.69 -2.34 11.84
N ASN A 96 16.65 -1.88 11.15
CA ASN A 96 15.29 -1.89 11.67
C ASN A 96 14.79 -3.32 11.91
N ASN A 97 15.04 -4.22 10.96
CA ASN A 97 14.70 -5.63 11.10
C ASN A 97 15.47 -6.30 12.25
N ASP A 98 16.76 -6.00 12.40
CA ASP A 98 17.59 -6.50 13.51
C ASP A 98 17.04 -6.03 14.87
N LEU A 99 16.63 -4.75 14.96
CA LEU A 99 16.01 -4.19 16.17
C LEU A 99 14.65 -4.83 16.48
N ARG A 100 13.81 -5.05 15.46
CA ARG A 100 12.52 -5.75 15.63
C ARG A 100 12.73 -7.18 16.12
N HIS A 101 13.69 -7.90 15.56
CA HIS A 101 14.04 -9.25 16.00
C HIS A 101 14.54 -9.24 17.45
N LYS A 102 15.47 -8.34 17.79
CA LYS A 102 15.97 -8.17 19.16
C LYS A 102 14.85 -7.85 20.15
N ASN A 103 13.91 -6.98 19.77
CA ASN A 103 12.76 -6.65 20.60
C ASN A 103 11.83 -7.86 20.80
N SER A 104 11.60 -8.66 19.76
CA SER A 104 10.83 -9.90 19.85
C SER A 104 11.47 -10.91 20.81
N VAL A 105 12.78 -11.12 20.70
CA VAL A 105 13.54 -12.00 21.62
C VAL A 105 13.47 -11.48 23.05
N MET A 106 13.71 -10.19 23.27
CA MET A 106 13.65 -9.58 24.59
C MET A 106 12.25 -9.67 25.20
N GLN A 107 11.20 -9.48 24.39
CA GLN A 107 9.81 -9.63 24.82
C GLN A 107 9.49 -11.08 25.20
N ALA A 108 9.98 -12.06 24.45
CA ALA A 108 9.82 -13.48 24.78
C ALA A 108 10.54 -13.84 26.09
N GLN A 109 11.77 -13.35 26.27
CA GLN A 109 12.52 -13.51 27.52
C GLN A 109 11.77 -12.90 28.72
N MET A 110 11.26 -11.67 28.56
CA MET A 110 10.48 -11.00 29.61
C MET A 110 9.23 -11.79 30.00
N LYS A 111 8.49 -12.33 29.01
CA LYS A 111 7.33 -13.20 29.28
C LYS A 111 7.71 -14.46 30.04
N SER A 112 8.77 -15.16 29.61
CA SER A 112 9.24 -16.38 30.30
C SER A 112 9.66 -16.11 31.74
N VAL A 113 10.32 -14.97 32.02
CA VAL A 113 10.67 -14.58 33.39
C VAL A 113 9.43 -14.26 34.22
N LEU A 114 8.44 -13.58 33.65
CA LEU A 114 7.17 -13.29 34.33
C LEU A 114 6.38 -14.56 34.65
N GLU A 115 6.33 -15.52 33.73
CA GLU A 115 5.70 -16.83 33.95
C GLU A 115 6.38 -17.59 35.10
N LYS A 116 7.71 -17.71 35.08
CA LYS A 116 8.47 -18.35 36.17
C LYS A 116 8.27 -17.64 37.51
N LYS A 117 8.20 -16.30 37.51
CA LYS A 117 7.93 -15.53 38.73
C LYS A 117 6.53 -15.87 39.27
N ALA A 118 5.51 -15.90 38.41
CA ALA A 118 4.15 -16.25 38.82
C ALA A 118 4.07 -17.69 39.36
N GLU A 119 4.76 -18.64 38.73
CA GLU A 119 4.87 -20.03 39.22
C GLU A 119 5.49 -20.10 40.62
N LEU A 120 6.58 -19.38 40.85
CA LEU A 120 7.24 -19.32 42.17
C LEU A 120 6.36 -18.64 43.22
N GLU A 121 5.62 -17.58 42.87
CA GLU A 121 4.68 -16.93 43.78
C GLU A 121 3.54 -17.87 44.19
N VAL A 122 3.01 -18.65 43.24
CA VAL A 122 1.99 -19.68 43.54
C VAL A 122 2.55 -20.78 44.44
N ALA A 123 3.74 -21.31 44.13
CA ALA A 123 4.39 -22.33 44.94
C ALA A 123 4.66 -21.85 46.38
N LEU A 124 5.08 -20.58 46.54
CA LEU A 124 5.28 -19.97 47.85
C LEU A 124 3.96 -19.87 48.62
N GLN A 125 2.87 -19.45 47.97
CA GLN A 125 1.54 -19.41 48.60
C GLN A 125 1.04 -20.79 49.04
N GLU A 126 1.30 -21.84 48.24
CA GLU A 126 0.96 -23.22 48.61
C GLU A 126 1.74 -23.67 49.86
N ARG A 127 3.06 -23.43 49.90
CA ARG A 127 3.87 -23.75 51.09
C ARG A 127 3.45 -22.99 52.34
N ASN A 128 3.06 -21.72 52.21
CA ASN A 128 2.51 -20.96 53.34
C ASN A 128 1.21 -21.60 53.86
N LYS A 129 0.30 -22.01 52.97
CA LYS A 129 -0.93 -22.72 53.37
C LYS A 129 -0.63 -24.05 54.06
N GLU A 130 0.35 -24.80 53.59
CA GLU A 130 0.80 -26.04 54.26
C GLU A 130 1.37 -25.76 55.65
N ILE A 131 2.20 -24.71 55.79
CA ILE A 131 2.74 -24.28 57.10
C ILE A 131 1.59 -23.89 58.05
N ASP A 132 0.60 -23.14 57.57
CA ASP A 132 -0.54 -22.72 58.39
C ASP A 132 -1.41 -23.91 58.80
N GLN A 133 -1.61 -24.89 57.91
CA GLN A 133 -2.28 -26.16 58.23
C GLN A 133 -1.53 -26.93 59.31
N VAL A 134 -0.21 -27.08 59.17
CA VAL A 134 0.64 -27.77 60.16
C VAL A 134 0.63 -27.04 61.51
N ARG A 135 0.65 -25.69 61.50
CA ARG A 135 0.52 -24.90 62.73
C ARG A 135 -0.83 -25.11 63.39
N SER A 136 -1.92 -25.11 62.62
CA SER A 136 -3.27 -25.36 63.14
C SER A 136 -3.38 -26.74 63.78
N THR A 137 -2.90 -27.80 63.12
CA THR A 137 -2.93 -29.15 63.69
C THR A 137 -2.06 -29.26 64.94
N LEU A 138 -0.89 -28.61 64.97
CA LEU A 138 -0.04 -28.56 66.16
C LEU A 138 -0.75 -27.86 67.33
N THR A 139 -1.41 -26.73 67.09
CA THR A 139 -2.21 -26.05 68.14
C THR A 139 -3.37 -26.89 68.63
N GLN A 140 -4.04 -27.63 67.73
CA GLN A 140 -5.13 -28.53 68.08
C GLN A 140 -4.62 -29.69 68.94
N ILE A 141 -3.51 -30.33 68.57
CA ILE A 141 -2.89 -31.40 69.36
C ILE A 141 -2.46 -30.86 70.73
N GLN A 142 -1.92 -29.65 70.80
CA GLN A 142 -1.52 -29.04 72.07
C GLN A 142 -2.74 -28.70 72.95
N ALA A 143 -3.84 -28.24 72.36
CA ALA A 143 -5.12 -28.06 73.07
C ALA A 143 -5.69 -29.41 73.55
N GLU A 144 -5.69 -30.44 72.72
CA GLU A 144 -6.10 -31.80 73.07
C GLU A 144 -5.24 -32.37 74.20
N GLN A 145 -3.91 -32.20 74.17
CA GLN A 145 -3.01 -32.59 75.27
C GLN A 145 -3.29 -31.82 76.56
N SER A 146 -3.56 -30.51 76.48
CA SER A 146 -3.95 -29.73 77.67
C SER A 146 -5.33 -30.10 78.22
N SER A 147 -6.27 -30.50 77.36
CA SER A 147 -7.59 -30.99 77.75
C SER A 147 -7.59 -32.44 78.24
N ALA A 148 -6.64 -33.29 77.78
CA ALA A 148 -6.48 -34.66 78.25
C ALA A 148 -5.96 -34.74 79.70
N VAL A 149 -5.30 -33.67 80.18
CA VAL A 149 -4.93 -33.52 81.61
C VAL A 149 -6.12 -33.06 82.47
N THR A 150 -7.18 -32.52 81.86
CA THR A 150 -8.38 -32.05 82.58
C THR A 150 -9.67 -32.45 81.85
N LYS A 151 -10.21 -33.62 82.23
CA LYS A 151 -11.58 -34.14 81.97
C LYS A 151 -11.72 -35.21 80.88
N SER A 152 -11.77 -36.45 81.38
CA SER A 152 -12.84 -37.39 81.09
C SER A 152 -14.22 -36.71 80.95
N VAL A 153 -15.05 -37.26 80.05
CA VAL A 153 -16.50 -37.07 79.88
C VAL A 153 -16.91 -36.19 78.69
N LEU A 154 -17.34 -36.90 77.64
CA LEU A 154 -18.49 -36.64 76.75
C LEU A 154 -18.81 -35.17 76.40
N LYS A 155 -18.71 -34.84 75.11
CA LYS A 155 -19.86 -34.42 74.27
C LYS A 155 -19.41 -34.01 72.86
N VAL A 156 -20.02 -34.66 71.87
CA VAL A 156 -20.20 -34.16 70.50
C VAL A 156 -21.17 -32.97 70.57
N PRO A 157 -20.90 -31.87 69.85
CA PRO A 157 -21.95 -31.38 68.95
C PRO A 157 -21.44 -30.85 67.60
N ASP A 158 -22.28 -31.10 66.59
CA ASP A 158 -22.50 -30.40 65.33
C ASP A 158 -21.34 -29.74 64.58
N ILE A 159 -21.01 -30.34 63.43
CA ILE A 159 -20.31 -29.70 62.33
C ILE A 159 -21.37 -29.10 61.42
N ASP A 160 -21.56 -27.78 61.51
CA ASP A 160 -22.28 -26.98 60.53
C ASP A 160 -21.51 -27.00 59.19
N LEU A 161 -22.11 -27.60 58.16
CA LEU A 161 -21.54 -27.77 56.81
C LEU A 161 -22.16 -26.81 55.78
N SER A 162 -22.70 -25.67 56.24
CA SER A 162 -23.50 -24.76 55.40
C SER A 162 -22.72 -23.94 54.37
N ASP A 163 -21.38 -24.03 54.32
CA ASP A 163 -20.54 -23.30 53.34
C ASP A 163 -19.95 -24.18 52.23
N LYS A 164 -20.33 -25.46 52.14
CA LYS A 164 -20.05 -26.25 50.94
C LYS A 164 -21.17 -25.99 49.94
N ILE A 165 -20.83 -25.24 48.88
CA ILE A 165 -21.56 -25.18 47.62
C ILE A 165 -22.19 -26.56 47.38
N ILE A 166 -23.50 -26.66 47.55
CA ILE A 166 -24.26 -27.89 47.27
C ILE A 166 -24.25 -28.00 45.74
N VAL A 167 -23.18 -28.57 45.22
CA VAL A 167 -23.07 -28.96 43.81
C VAL A 167 -23.91 -30.21 43.67
N ASP A 168 -25.05 -30.08 43.01
CA ASP A 168 -25.86 -31.23 42.62
C ASP A 168 -25.02 -32.13 41.71
N LEU A 169 -24.60 -33.28 42.25
CA LEU A 169 -23.78 -34.27 41.56
C LEU A 169 -24.55 -35.00 40.44
N LYS A 170 -25.87 -34.77 40.32
CA LYS A 170 -26.76 -35.48 39.38
C LYS A 170 -27.38 -34.61 38.29
N ASP A 171 -26.90 -33.39 38.05
CA ASP A 171 -27.38 -32.56 36.93
C ASP A 171 -26.91 -33.14 35.56
N PRO A 172 -27.82 -33.64 34.70
CA PRO A 172 -27.47 -34.20 33.40
C PRO A 172 -26.98 -33.16 32.37
N ASN A 173 -27.14 -31.86 32.63
CA ASN A 173 -26.62 -30.78 31.77
C ASN A 173 -25.29 -30.20 32.28
N ARG A 174 -24.70 -30.81 33.31
CA ARG A 174 -23.41 -30.37 33.84
C ARG A 174 -22.30 -30.61 32.82
N PRO A 175 -21.48 -29.60 32.46
CA PRO A 175 -20.32 -29.81 31.60
C PRO A 175 -19.33 -30.74 32.32
N CYS A 176 -19.25 -32.00 31.88
CA CYS A 176 -18.41 -33.04 32.49
C CYS A 176 -16.94 -32.96 32.03
N PHE A 177 -16.41 -31.75 31.81
CA PHE A 177 -15.02 -31.59 31.42
C PHE A 177 -14.11 -31.55 32.66
N THR A 178 -13.11 -32.41 32.66
CA THR A 178 -11.97 -32.36 33.57
C THR A 178 -11.26 -31.01 33.40
N LYS A 179 -10.65 -30.48 34.48
CA LYS A 179 -9.84 -29.23 34.40
C LYS A 179 -8.77 -29.26 33.30
N GLN A 180 -8.27 -30.45 32.96
CA GLN A 180 -7.36 -30.67 31.85
C GLN A 180 -8.04 -30.50 30.49
N GLU A 181 -9.20 -31.14 30.28
CA GLU A 181 -9.99 -31.02 29.04
C GLU A 181 -10.43 -29.58 28.81
N MET A 182 -10.81 -28.85 29.86
CA MET A 182 -11.16 -27.43 29.73
C MET A 182 -9.97 -26.56 29.28
N ARG A 183 -8.76 -26.85 29.78
CA ARG A 183 -7.54 -26.15 29.32
C ARG A 183 -7.24 -26.48 27.86
N GLN A 184 -7.41 -27.74 27.47
CA GLN A 184 -7.21 -28.18 26.11
C GLN A 184 -8.20 -27.54 25.14
N ILE A 185 -9.50 -27.54 25.48
CA ILE A 185 -10.55 -26.88 24.69
C ILE A 185 -10.27 -25.38 24.53
N LEU A 186 -9.80 -24.71 25.59
CA LEU A 186 -9.43 -23.30 25.52
C LEU A 186 -8.21 -23.06 24.61
N HIS A 187 -7.24 -23.97 24.63
CA HIS A 187 -6.08 -23.91 23.77
C HIS A 187 -6.47 -24.12 22.30
N GLU A 188 -7.19 -25.20 21.99
CA GLU A 188 -7.70 -25.50 20.65
C GLU A 188 -8.58 -24.36 20.12
N ARG A 189 -9.45 -23.78 20.95
CA ARG A 189 -10.25 -22.59 20.60
C ARG A 189 -9.36 -21.39 20.26
N ASN A 190 -8.29 -21.16 21.02
CA ASN A 190 -7.37 -20.04 20.74
C ASN A 190 -6.62 -20.26 19.43
N GLU A 191 -6.15 -21.48 19.17
CA GLU A 191 -5.49 -21.85 17.92
C GLU A 191 -6.43 -21.72 16.72
N LEU A 192 -7.66 -22.21 16.84
CA LEU A 192 -8.69 -22.05 15.80
C LEU A 192 -9.03 -20.58 15.57
N LYS A 193 -9.04 -19.76 16.62
CA LYS A 193 -9.27 -18.33 16.50
C LYS A 193 -8.13 -17.63 15.75
N THR A 194 -6.87 -17.99 16.01
CA THR A 194 -5.73 -17.46 15.24
C THR A 194 -5.76 -17.92 13.79
N ASN A 195 -6.07 -19.20 13.53
CA ASN A 195 -6.17 -19.73 12.18
C ASN A 195 -7.33 -19.10 11.40
N LEU A 196 -8.49 -18.92 12.03
CA LEU A 196 -9.63 -18.22 11.44
C LEU A 196 -9.26 -16.78 11.09
N PHE A 197 -8.51 -16.09 11.94
CA PHE A 197 -8.05 -14.73 11.67
C PHE A 197 -7.11 -14.68 10.46
N LEU A 198 -6.14 -15.60 10.37
CA LEU A 198 -5.22 -15.70 9.23
C LEU A 198 -5.97 -16.02 7.93
N VAL A 199 -6.87 -16.99 7.93
CA VAL A 199 -7.67 -17.34 6.74
C VAL A 199 -8.57 -16.17 6.33
N GLN A 200 -9.13 -15.44 7.30
CA GLN A 200 -9.92 -14.25 7.01
C GLN A 200 -9.07 -13.15 6.37
N GLU A 201 -7.84 -12.95 6.84
CA GLU A 201 -6.88 -12.02 6.24
C GLU A 201 -6.51 -12.44 4.81
N GLU A 202 -6.18 -13.71 4.58
CA GLU A 202 -5.92 -14.26 3.24
C GLU A 202 -7.11 -14.07 2.29
N LEU A 203 -8.33 -14.35 2.76
CA LEU A 203 -9.54 -14.10 1.98
C LEU A 203 -9.70 -12.63 1.62
N THR A 204 -9.45 -11.72 2.57
CA THR A 204 -9.50 -10.28 2.29
C THR A 204 -8.39 -9.84 1.34
N TYR A 205 -7.21 -10.45 1.42
CA TYR A 205 -6.11 -10.23 0.48
C TYR A 205 -6.50 -10.67 -0.93
N TYR A 206 -7.01 -11.90 -1.11
CA TYR A 206 -7.45 -12.37 -2.42
C TYR A 206 -8.61 -11.54 -2.99
N GLN A 207 -9.55 -11.10 -2.14
CA GLN A 207 -10.64 -10.24 -2.57
C GLN A 207 -10.15 -8.86 -3.02
N ARG A 208 -9.20 -8.24 -2.32
CA ARG A 208 -8.67 -6.93 -2.68
C ARG A 208 -7.68 -6.99 -3.86
N GLU A 209 -6.77 -7.95 -3.84
CA GLU A 209 -5.58 -7.95 -4.70
C GLU A 209 -5.74 -8.81 -5.95
N ILE A 210 -6.59 -9.86 -5.92
CA ILE A 210 -6.80 -10.73 -7.08
C ILE A 210 -8.14 -10.44 -7.75
N LEU A 211 -9.20 -10.22 -6.97
CA LEU A 211 -10.54 -10.01 -7.52
C LEU A 211 -10.84 -8.56 -7.89
N ASN A 212 -10.27 -7.59 -7.18
CA ASN A 212 -10.52 -6.16 -7.40
C ASN A 212 -9.37 -5.42 -8.13
N ASP A 213 -8.22 -6.06 -8.37
CA ASP A 213 -7.15 -5.48 -9.19
C ASP A 213 -7.54 -5.62 -10.67
N GLU A 214 -7.62 -4.51 -11.40
CA GLU A 214 -7.99 -4.43 -12.83
C GLU A 214 -7.07 -5.26 -13.75
N LYS A 215 -6.01 -5.84 -13.21
CA LYS A 215 -5.03 -6.69 -13.89
C LYS A 215 -5.51 -8.12 -14.14
N CYS A 216 -6.57 -8.60 -13.46
CA CYS A 216 -7.13 -9.92 -13.72
C CYS A 216 -8.28 -9.82 -14.73
N PRO A 217 -8.11 -10.29 -15.98
CA PRO A 217 -9.16 -10.18 -16.99
C PRO A 217 -10.43 -10.90 -16.52
N VAL A 218 -11.58 -10.24 -16.61
CA VAL A 218 -12.91 -10.75 -16.23
C VAL A 218 -13.19 -12.16 -16.76
N PHE A 219 -12.68 -12.46 -17.96
CA PHE A 219 -12.77 -13.78 -18.59
C PHE A 219 -12.12 -14.91 -17.77
N PHE A 220 -10.97 -14.66 -17.14
CA PHE A 220 -10.28 -15.66 -16.32
C PHE A 220 -11.12 -16.06 -15.09
N MET A 221 -11.75 -15.09 -14.43
CA MET A 221 -12.65 -15.36 -13.31
C MET A 221 -13.87 -16.17 -13.73
N GLU A 222 -14.41 -15.90 -14.91
CA GLU A 222 -15.54 -16.67 -15.46
C GLU A 222 -15.15 -18.11 -15.79
N THR A 223 -13.93 -18.33 -16.31
CA THR A 223 -13.39 -19.68 -16.51
C THR A 223 -13.15 -20.43 -15.20
N ILE A 224 -12.69 -19.75 -14.14
CA ILE A 224 -12.54 -20.36 -12.81
C ILE A 224 -13.91 -20.70 -12.21
N LYS A 225 -14.88 -19.78 -12.27
CA LYS A 225 -16.23 -20.01 -11.74
C LYS A 225 -16.89 -21.22 -12.40
N THR A 226 -16.83 -21.31 -13.72
CA THR A 226 -17.39 -22.45 -14.46
C THR A 226 -16.67 -23.76 -14.14
N ALA A 227 -15.34 -23.74 -13.94
CA ALA A 227 -14.60 -24.91 -13.48
C ALA A 227 -14.99 -25.34 -12.06
N MET A 228 -15.17 -24.39 -11.13
CA MET A 228 -15.64 -24.65 -9.77
C MET A 228 -17.05 -25.22 -9.75
N GLN A 229 -17.96 -24.69 -10.57
CA GLN A 229 -19.32 -25.20 -10.72
C GLN A 229 -19.32 -26.64 -11.25
N LYS A 230 -18.47 -26.96 -12.24
CA LYS A 230 -18.29 -28.34 -12.72
C LYS A 230 -17.78 -29.27 -11.63
N GLN A 231 -16.81 -28.84 -10.82
CA GLN A 231 -16.32 -29.63 -9.69
C GLN A 231 -17.39 -29.82 -8.62
N ARG A 232 -18.14 -28.77 -8.26
CA ARG A 232 -19.27 -28.87 -7.31
C ARG A 232 -20.34 -29.83 -7.82
N LYS A 233 -20.70 -29.75 -9.10
CA LYS A 233 -21.66 -30.67 -9.74
C LYS A 233 -21.16 -32.11 -9.69
N LYS A 234 -19.87 -32.33 -9.96
CA LYS A 234 -19.23 -33.65 -9.87
C LYS A 234 -19.22 -34.21 -8.44
N VAL A 235 -18.88 -33.38 -7.46
CA VAL A 235 -18.94 -33.75 -6.04
C VAL A 235 -20.37 -34.07 -5.63
N LYS A 236 -21.34 -33.24 -6.02
CA LYS A 236 -22.77 -33.43 -5.74
C LYS A 236 -23.29 -34.73 -6.35
N ALA A 237 -22.98 -35.02 -7.60
CA ALA A 237 -23.34 -36.27 -8.28
C ALA A 237 -22.73 -37.49 -7.57
N LYS A 238 -21.44 -37.43 -7.22
CA LYS A 238 -20.74 -38.48 -6.44
C LYS A 238 -21.37 -38.70 -5.06
N MET A 239 -21.72 -37.62 -4.36
CA MET A 239 -22.36 -37.69 -3.05
C MET A 239 -23.77 -38.28 -3.11
N LEU A 240 -24.51 -37.99 -4.18
CA LEU A 240 -25.88 -38.46 -4.37
C LEU A 240 -25.95 -39.82 -5.09
N GLY A 241 -24.83 -40.38 -5.53
CA GLY A 241 -24.77 -41.69 -6.20
C GLY A 241 -25.46 -41.74 -7.57
N ILE A 242 -25.66 -40.59 -8.23
CA ILE A 242 -26.37 -40.46 -9.51
C ILE A 242 -25.39 -40.02 -10.63
N PRO A 243 -25.64 -40.40 -11.90
CA PRO A 243 -24.78 -40.01 -13.01
C PRO A 243 -24.76 -38.49 -13.20
N GLU A 244 -23.60 -37.94 -13.59
CA GLU A 244 -23.36 -36.48 -13.70
C GLU A 244 -24.37 -35.76 -14.62
N SER A 245 -24.94 -36.48 -15.61
CA SER A 245 -25.95 -35.97 -16.55
C SER A 245 -27.33 -35.72 -15.91
N MET A 246 -27.65 -36.37 -14.79
CA MET A 246 -28.94 -36.23 -14.10
C MET A 246 -28.93 -35.20 -12.97
N CYS A 247 -27.76 -34.63 -12.66
CA CYS A 247 -27.69 -33.53 -11.71
C CYS A 247 -28.21 -32.26 -12.41
N SER A 248 -29.50 -31.96 -12.23
CA SER A 248 -30.20 -30.84 -12.87
C SER A 248 -29.49 -29.51 -12.60
N SER A 249 -29.30 -28.73 -13.67
CA SER A 249 -28.66 -27.42 -13.71
C SER A 249 -29.76 -26.37 -13.80
N ASP A 250 -30.52 -26.15 -12.73
CA ASP A 250 -31.63 -25.18 -12.76
C ASP A 250 -31.88 -24.55 -11.39
N GLU A 251 -30.80 -24.12 -10.73
CA GLU A 251 -30.86 -23.09 -9.71
C GLU A 251 -29.73 -22.11 -10.05
N GLU A 252 -30.10 -20.84 -10.25
CA GLU A 252 -29.21 -19.67 -10.46
C GLU A 252 -29.02 -19.10 -11.89
N GLU A 253 -30.01 -19.21 -12.80
CA GLU A 253 -30.19 -18.17 -13.84
C GLU A 253 -30.96 -16.92 -13.31
N LYS A 254 -31.30 -16.92 -12.02
CA LYS A 254 -32.17 -15.91 -11.39
C LYS A 254 -31.50 -15.06 -10.31
N ASP A 255 -30.18 -14.89 -10.38
CA ASP A 255 -29.44 -13.88 -9.60
C ASP A 255 -28.49 -13.07 -10.52
N ASN A 256 -29.00 -12.63 -11.66
CA ASN A 256 -28.59 -11.35 -12.25
C ASN A 256 -29.23 -10.20 -11.44
N LEU A 257 -28.97 -10.17 -10.13
CA LEU A 257 -29.24 -9.00 -9.32
C LEU A 257 -28.12 -8.00 -9.64
N VAL A 258 -28.45 -7.11 -10.57
CA VAL A 258 -28.10 -5.69 -10.55
C VAL A 258 -27.44 -5.34 -9.22
N LEU A 259 -26.13 -5.05 -9.23
CA LEU A 259 -25.51 -4.30 -8.14
C LEU A 259 -26.44 -3.12 -7.88
N PRO A 260 -26.99 -2.95 -6.66
CA PRO A 260 -27.55 -1.68 -6.29
C PRO A 260 -26.40 -0.68 -6.41
N CYS A 261 -26.43 0.13 -7.47
CA CYS A 261 -25.73 1.39 -7.50
C CYS A 261 -26.35 2.21 -6.36
N PHE A 262 -25.77 2.09 -5.17
CA PHE A 262 -26.09 3.00 -4.09
C PHE A 262 -25.64 4.37 -4.56
N PRO A 263 -26.56 5.36 -4.58
CA PRO A 263 -26.18 6.75 -4.73
C PRO A 263 -25.07 7.05 -3.74
N GLN A 264 -24.04 7.71 -4.24
CA GLN A 264 -22.93 8.24 -3.47
C GLN A 264 -23.45 9.43 -2.66
N ASP A 265 -24.28 9.17 -1.65
CA ASP A 265 -24.69 10.12 -0.60
C ASP A 265 -25.26 9.33 0.59
N GLU A 266 -24.99 9.80 1.81
CA GLU A 266 -25.27 9.17 3.13
C GLU A 266 -24.24 8.14 3.66
N MET A 267 -23.00 8.60 3.80
CA MET A 267 -22.08 8.10 4.84
C MET A 267 -22.48 8.66 6.21
N ASP A 268 -23.40 8.03 6.96
CA ASP A 268 -23.34 7.98 8.45
C ASP A 268 -24.40 7.06 9.12
N SER A 269 -24.46 5.76 8.78
CA SER A 269 -25.20 4.82 9.65
C SER A 269 -24.37 3.61 10.05
N LYS A 270 -24.05 3.58 11.36
CA LYS A 270 -23.31 2.52 12.04
C LYS A 270 -24.02 1.15 11.86
N PRO A 271 -23.29 0.05 11.61
CA PRO A 271 -23.92 -1.26 11.41
C PRO A 271 -24.68 -1.70 12.68
N ARG A 272 -25.83 -2.36 12.48
CA ARG A 272 -26.68 -2.93 13.54
C ARG A 272 -25.83 -3.75 14.51
N GLU A 273 -25.81 -3.36 15.78
CA GLU A 273 -25.02 -4.03 16.80
C GLU A 273 -25.50 -5.47 17.04
N SER A 274 -24.57 -6.43 17.07
CA SER A 274 -24.86 -7.82 17.38
C SER A 274 -25.41 -7.97 18.80
N LYS A 275 -26.34 -8.92 19.04
CA LYS A 275 -26.94 -9.17 20.37
C LYS A 275 -25.90 -9.35 21.50
N ILE A 276 -24.74 -9.89 21.18
CA ILE A 276 -23.60 -10.04 22.12
C ILE A 276 -23.05 -8.68 22.56
N ARG A 277 -22.99 -7.69 21.66
CA ARG A 277 -22.57 -6.32 21.98
C ARG A 277 -23.60 -5.60 22.84
N THR A 278 -24.88 -5.94 22.73
CA THR A 278 -25.92 -5.47 23.66
C THR A 278 -25.73 -6.06 25.06
N MET A 279 -25.38 -7.35 25.16
CA MET A 279 -25.22 -8.05 26.44
C MET A 279 -23.92 -7.67 27.17
N PHE A 280 -22.83 -7.45 26.45
CA PHE A 280 -21.51 -7.12 27.03
C PHE A 280 -21.07 -5.67 26.80
N GLY A 281 -21.94 -4.81 26.25
CA GLY A 281 -21.62 -3.43 25.89
C GLY A 281 -21.19 -2.56 27.06
N PHE A 282 -21.57 -2.91 28.28
CA PHE A 282 -21.11 -2.24 29.51
C PHE A 282 -19.58 -2.33 29.69
N LEU A 283 -18.95 -3.44 29.28
CA LEU A 283 -17.49 -3.62 29.39
C LEU A 283 -16.71 -2.79 28.37
N TYR A 284 -17.36 -2.37 27.28
CA TYR A 284 -16.74 -1.63 26.17
C TYR A 284 -17.20 -0.16 26.10
N ARG A 285 -17.97 0.32 27.08
CA ARG A 285 -18.38 1.72 27.20
C ARG A 285 -17.17 2.58 27.62
N LYS A 286 -16.27 2.85 26.69
CA LYS A 286 -15.27 3.93 26.80
C LYS A 286 -15.88 5.20 26.22
N ASN A 287 -15.89 6.24 27.05
CA ASN A 287 -16.50 7.56 26.88
C ASN A 287 -16.56 8.08 25.44
N ASN A 288 -17.78 8.35 24.96
CA ASN A 288 -18.01 9.28 23.87
C ASN A 288 -19.28 10.08 24.17
N SER A 289 -19.12 11.13 24.97
CA SER A 289 -20.12 12.18 25.16
C SER A 289 -19.44 13.51 24.84
N LYS A 290 -19.92 14.16 23.77
CA LYS A 290 -19.58 15.55 23.42
C LYS A 290 -19.88 16.44 24.62
N ALA A 291 -18.87 17.10 25.16
CA ALA A 291 -19.03 18.24 26.06
C ALA A 291 -17.92 19.26 25.79
N SER A 292 -18.36 20.51 25.76
CA SER A 292 -17.64 21.75 25.50
C SER A 292 -16.45 22.00 26.45
N VAL A 293 -15.37 22.54 25.88
CA VAL A 293 -14.40 23.50 26.43
C VAL A 293 -14.12 23.41 27.95
N ASN A 294 -12.96 22.86 28.33
CA ASN A 294 -11.91 23.59 29.05
C ASN A 294 -10.64 22.74 29.21
N SER A 295 -9.51 23.43 29.10
CA SER A 295 -8.13 22.99 29.28
C SER A 295 -7.89 22.00 30.42
N THR A 296 -7.15 20.92 30.15
CA THR A 296 -5.88 20.54 30.80
C THR A 296 -5.35 19.26 30.12
N SER A 297 -4.15 19.35 29.53
CA SER A 297 -3.40 18.22 28.96
C SER A 297 -3.06 17.20 30.06
N PRO A 298 -2.98 15.87 29.78
CA PRO A 298 -1.69 15.37 29.31
C PRO A 298 -1.74 14.18 28.33
N ALA A 299 -0.70 14.16 27.48
CA ALA A 299 0.00 12.98 26.95
C ALA A 299 -0.65 12.17 25.82
N GLY A 300 -0.03 12.30 24.63
CA GLY A 300 0.16 11.17 23.71
C GLY A 300 -0.64 11.23 22.42
N VAL A 301 -0.42 12.22 21.57
CA VAL A 301 -0.84 12.18 20.16
C VAL A 301 0.29 12.74 19.31
N TRP A 302 0.82 11.90 18.42
CA TRP A 302 1.71 12.33 17.35
C TRP A 302 0.87 13.11 16.34
N GLU A 303 1.09 14.42 16.23
CA GLU A 303 0.52 15.20 15.12
C GLU A 303 1.29 14.92 13.84
N VAL A 304 0.54 14.65 12.77
CA VAL A 304 1.03 14.57 11.40
C VAL A 304 1.20 16.00 10.91
N ILE A 305 2.44 16.39 10.60
CA ILE A 305 2.75 17.69 10.01
C ILE A 305 2.22 17.72 8.57
N GLU A 306 1.27 18.61 8.28
CA GLU A 306 0.81 18.90 6.93
C GLU A 306 1.89 19.66 6.13
N LYS A 307 1.96 19.40 4.82
CA LYS A 307 3.04 19.77 3.89
C LYS A 307 3.23 21.28 3.61
N ASN A 308 2.62 22.20 4.35
CA ASN A 308 2.66 23.63 4.04
C ASN A 308 3.52 24.52 4.97
N GLU A 309 4.29 23.97 5.91
CA GLU A 309 5.18 24.76 6.79
C GLU A 309 6.68 24.60 6.55
N VAL A 310 7.13 24.22 5.33
CA VAL A 310 8.57 24.01 5.05
C VAL A 310 9.29 25.23 4.45
N ASN A 311 8.63 26.38 4.29
CA ASN A 311 9.24 27.55 3.62
C ASN A 311 9.29 28.84 4.46
N LEU A 312 9.70 28.76 5.73
CA LEU A 312 10.02 29.99 6.49
C LEU A 312 11.26 29.93 7.40
N SER A 313 12.08 28.88 7.34
CA SER A 313 13.25 28.74 8.23
C SER A 313 14.61 28.78 7.54
N ARG A 314 14.70 29.28 6.29
CA ARG A 314 15.98 29.35 5.54
C ARG A 314 16.37 30.77 5.10
N GLU A 315 16.10 31.76 5.94
CA GLU A 315 16.72 33.08 5.81
C GLU A 315 17.00 33.67 7.20
N GLU A 316 17.89 33.06 7.99
CA GLU A 316 18.54 33.72 9.14
C GLU A 316 19.71 32.88 9.67
N CYS A 317 20.73 32.65 8.86
CA CYS A 317 22.05 32.25 9.37
C CYS A 317 23.15 32.64 8.39
N SER A 318 23.33 33.94 8.19
CA SER A 318 24.52 34.50 7.53
C SER A 318 24.78 35.89 8.10
N GLN A 319 25.06 35.94 9.40
CA GLN A 319 25.76 37.05 10.04
C GLN A 319 26.10 36.62 11.47
N THR A 320 27.38 36.34 11.73
CA THR A 320 28.18 36.94 12.82
C THR A 320 29.42 36.10 13.12
N LYS A 321 30.51 36.84 13.38
CA LYS A 321 31.83 36.45 13.90
C LYS A 321 32.83 35.91 12.88
N GLU A 322 34.10 36.29 12.91
CA GLU A 322 34.86 37.47 13.38
C GLU A 322 36.24 37.30 12.73
#